data_AF-A0A069PJE5-F1
#
_entry.id   AF-A0A069PJE5-F1
#
_cell.length_a   1.000
_cell.length_b   1.000
_cell.length_c   1.000
_cell.angle_alpha   90.00
_cell.angle_beta   90.00
_cell.angle_gamma   90.00
#
_symmetry.space_group_name_H-M   'P 1'
#
loop_
_entity.id
_entity.type
_entity.pdbx_description
1 polymer ?
#
loop_
_entity_poly.entity_id
_entity_poly.type
_entity_poly.pdbx_seq_one_letter_code
_entity_poly.pdbx_strand_id
1 'polypeptide(L)'
;MQQRLDDGFVLKRLVTGSVVVASYHPVIGPLFWDVSRSIRFGESTHYGLTTEIDRAYRFERDAASNEAFLQRILNCNLDTGELTVRTSAEAGCRMVGGDFIALGDLAAVSPAALVDWTITTAWIEVPAPSAPYFLRRFEGSIGPFAEWTRDVVRAHRFSTSEVLLSRELDSARAYGRFVPTSRAAIESPTRKVGPIRWVNHALEADAAWSLWRLSLRFGFVDAKARRQALRHAGMAGWQFAASMSAGAISGHVAAFPDLREAFETGRALYFSVQKLLANGQG
;
A
#
# COMPACT_ATOMS: atom_id res chain seq x y z
N MET A 1 18.89 28.46 -8.49
CA MET A 1 19.62 27.17 -8.60
C MET A 1 18.79 26.19 -9.44
N GLN A 2 18.41 26.59 -10.66
CA GLN A 2 17.32 25.96 -11.45
C GLN A 2 17.80 25.28 -12.76
N GLN A 3 19.11 25.23 -13.03
CA GLN A 3 19.65 24.93 -14.36
C GLN A 3 20.24 23.51 -14.55
N ARG A 4 20.00 22.55 -13.65
CA ARG A 4 20.56 21.16 -13.74
C ARG A 4 19.54 20.06 -14.08
N LEU A 5 18.31 20.40 -14.45
CA LEU A 5 17.27 19.41 -14.76
C LEU A 5 17.22 18.99 -16.25
N ASP A 6 18.04 19.58 -17.13
CA ASP A 6 17.87 19.39 -18.58
C ASP A 6 18.76 18.33 -19.25
N ASP A 7 19.89 17.91 -18.68
CA ASP A 7 20.87 17.12 -19.45
C ASP A 7 20.73 15.59 -19.30
N GLY A 8 19.54 15.03 -19.48
CA GLY A 8 19.45 13.58 -19.63
C GLY A 8 18.08 12.94 -19.56
N PHE A 9 18.08 11.64 -19.75
CA PHE A 9 16.93 10.75 -19.67
C PHE A 9 16.96 9.96 -18.38
N VAL A 10 15.78 9.61 -17.89
CA VAL A 10 15.60 8.65 -16.79
C VAL A 10 14.75 7.50 -17.28
N LEU A 11 15.02 6.29 -16.80
CA LEU A 11 14.15 5.15 -17.08
C LEU A 11 12.93 5.20 -16.16
N LYS A 12 11.78 5.56 -16.72
CA LYS A 12 10.49 5.65 -16.02
C LYS A 12 9.67 4.38 -16.24
N ARG A 13 9.30 3.72 -15.14
CA ARG A 13 8.33 2.63 -15.08
C ARG A 13 7.04 3.16 -14.45
N LEU A 14 5.90 2.86 -15.08
CA LEU A 14 4.59 3.12 -14.50
C LEU A 14 4.02 1.81 -13.97
N VAL A 15 3.76 1.77 -12.67
CA VAL A 15 3.08 0.62 -12.06
C VAL A 15 1.58 0.87 -12.14
N THR A 16 0.92 0.25 -13.11
CA THR A 16 -0.54 0.31 -13.31
C THR A 16 -1.19 -1.00 -12.90
N GLY A 17 -2.43 -0.96 -12.43
CA GLY A 17 -3.18 -2.17 -12.04
C GLY A 17 -2.75 -2.80 -10.71
N SER A 18 -1.90 -2.13 -9.93
CA SER A 18 -1.56 -2.56 -8.56
C SER A 18 -2.67 -2.21 -7.58
N VAL A 19 -2.75 -2.97 -6.49
CA VAL A 19 -3.59 -2.65 -5.33
C VAL A 19 -2.69 -2.36 -4.13
N VAL A 20 -3.17 -1.52 -3.23
CA VAL A 20 -2.58 -1.35 -1.90
C VAL A 20 -3.55 -1.94 -0.88
N VAL A 21 -3.01 -2.51 0.20
CA VAL A 21 -3.82 -3.00 1.31
C VAL A 21 -3.87 -1.90 2.36
N ALA A 22 -5.09 -1.56 2.78
CA ALA A 22 -5.33 -0.42 3.65
C ALA A 22 -6.51 -0.66 4.60
N SER A 23 -6.52 0.11 5.68
CA SER A 23 -7.63 0.24 6.63
C SER A 23 -7.78 1.69 7.05
N TYR A 24 -8.83 2.01 7.80
CA TYR A 24 -9.08 3.34 8.34
C TYR A 24 -9.14 3.27 9.87
N HIS A 25 -8.22 3.96 10.52
CA HIS A 25 -8.24 4.12 11.97
C HIS A 25 -8.98 5.42 12.34
N PRO A 26 -9.90 5.43 13.32
CA PRO A 26 -10.73 6.61 13.64
C PRO A 26 -9.93 7.89 13.97
N VAL A 27 -8.81 7.74 14.69
CA VAL A 27 -7.93 8.86 15.09
C VAL A 27 -6.84 9.17 14.06
N ILE A 28 -6.06 8.17 13.65
CA ILE A 28 -4.91 8.33 12.73
C ILE A 28 -5.36 8.64 11.29
N GLY A 29 -6.50 8.10 10.87
CA GLY A 29 -6.97 8.15 9.49
C GLY A 29 -6.52 6.92 8.68
N PRO A 30 -6.28 7.06 7.37
CA PRO A 30 -5.94 5.93 6.51
C PRO A 30 -4.56 5.36 6.86
N LEU A 31 -4.49 4.04 6.99
CA LEU A 31 -3.26 3.29 7.19
C LEU A 31 -3.08 2.28 6.06
N PHE A 32 -1.84 2.17 5.59
CA PHE A 32 -1.44 1.32 4.48
C PHE A 32 -0.34 0.38 4.93
N TRP A 33 -0.28 -0.80 4.33
CA TRP A 33 0.85 -1.70 4.52
C TRP A 33 2.09 -1.17 3.80
N ASP A 34 3.25 -1.15 4.47
CA ASP A 34 4.53 -0.67 3.95
C ASP A 34 5.56 -1.81 3.90
N VAL A 35 6.47 -1.73 2.92
CA VAL A 35 7.73 -2.49 2.92
C VAL A 35 8.86 -1.51 2.60
N SER A 36 9.81 -1.41 3.52
CA SER A 36 11.04 -0.68 3.28
C SER A 36 12.26 -1.58 3.43
N ARG A 37 13.30 -1.32 2.65
CA ARG A 37 14.59 -1.99 2.81
C ARG A 37 15.57 -1.05 3.49
N SER A 38 16.15 -1.48 4.60
CA SER A 38 17.24 -0.76 5.24
C SER A 38 18.58 -1.24 4.71
N ILE A 39 19.21 -0.43 3.88
CA ILE A 39 20.55 -0.72 3.32
C ILE A 39 21.64 -0.60 4.41
N ARG A 40 21.36 0.11 5.52
CA ARG A 40 22.38 0.44 6.54
C ARG A 40 22.73 -0.72 7.49
N PHE A 41 21.94 -1.80 7.52
CA PHE A 41 22.11 -2.90 8.49
C PHE A 41 21.99 -4.29 7.84
N GLY A 42 22.69 -4.53 6.72
CA GLY A 42 22.79 -5.88 6.15
C GLY A 42 21.50 -6.42 5.55
N GLU A 43 20.73 -5.59 4.84
CA GLU A 43 19.53 -5.96 4.07
C GLU A 43 18.29 -6.41 4.88
N SER A 44 18.09 -5.88 6.09
CA SER A 44 16.80 -6.12 6.77
C SER A 44 15.65 -5.45 6.02
N THR A 45 14.68 -6.26 5.60
CA THR A 45 13.42 -5.80 5.02
C THR A 45 12.43 -5.56 6.16
N HIS A 46 12.02 -4.31 6.36
CA HIS A 46 11.00 -3.94 7.33
C HIS A 46 9.61 -4.07 6.70
N TYR A 47 8.71 -4.77 7.40
CA TYR A 47 7.29 -4.85 7.07
C TYR A 47 6.52 -4.04 8.11
N GLY A 48 5.71 -3.09 7.66
CA GLY A 48 5.19 -2.05 8.56
C GLY A 48 3.85 -1.46 8.16
N LEU A 49 3.50 -0.39 8.86
CA LEU A 49 2.32 0.43 8.58
C LEU A 49 2.76 1.87 8.27
N THR A 50 2.08 2.51 7.33
CA THR A 50 2.32 3.92 6.97
C THR A 50 1.02 4.67 6.78
N THR A 51 1.03 5.98 7.01
CA THR A 51 -0.07 6.89 6.65
C THR A 51 0.09 7.47 5.24
N GLU A 52 1.22 7.20 4.58
CA GLU A 52 1.54 7.72 3.25
C GLU A 52 1.16 6.70 2.18
N ILE A 53 0.09 6.97 1.42
CA ILE A 53 -0.33 6.10 0.30
C ILE A 53 0.78 5.90 -0.74
N ASP A 54 1.69 6.86 -0.84
CA ASP A 54 2.84 6.77 -1.72
C ASP A 54 3.93 5.82 -1.22
N ARG A 55 4.02 5.57 0.07
CA ARG A 55 4.93 4.56 0.60
C ARG A 55 4.30 3.17 0.63
N ALA A 56 2.97 3.09 0.54
CA ALA A 56 2.24 1.84 0.55
C ALA A 56 2.81 0.81 -0.43
N TYR A 57 2.96 -0.42 0.07
CA TYR A 57 3.37 -1.55 -0.73
C TYR A 57 2.29 -1.91 -1.75
N ARG A 58 2.76 -2.10 -2.99
CA ARG A 58 1.91 -2.34 -4.16
C ARG A 58 1.90 -3.81 -4.48
N PHE A 59 0.77 -4.45 -4.27
CA PHE A 59 0.55 -5.85 -4.60
C PHE A 59 0.15 -6.00 -6.06
N GLU A 60 0.69 -7.02 -6.71
CA GLU A 60 0.01 -7.65 -7.83
C GLU A 60 -1.21 -8.38 -7.28
N ARG A 61 -2.36 -8.27 -7.97
CA ARG A 61 -3.59 -8.94 -7.52
C ARG A 61 -3.33 -10.45 -7.42
N ASP A 62 -3.83 -11.04 -6.34
CA ASP A 62 -3.77 -12.49 -6.06
C ASP A 62 -2.34 -13.07 -5.88
N ALA A 63 -1.28 -12.25 -5.89
CA ALA A 63 0.10 -12.72 -5.85
C ALA A 63 0.61 -13.06 -4.44
N ALA A 64 0.02 -12.48 -3.39
CA ALA A 64 0.47 -12.67 -2.01
C ALA A 64 -0.69 -12.98 -1.06
N SER A 65 -0.43 -13.85 -0.09
CA SER A 65 -1.35 -14.08 1.02
C SER A 65 -1.31 -12.88 1.97
N ASN A 66 -2.40 -12.12 2.05
CA ASN A 66 -2.54 -11.00 2.98
C ASN A 66 -2.28 -11.42 4.44
N GLU A 67 -2.61 -12.66 4.79
CA GLU A 67 -2.32 -13.22 6.11
C GLU A 67 -0.82 -13.32 6.37
N ALA A 68 -0.07 -13.91 5.44
CA ALA A 68 1.37 -14.07 5.59
C ALA A 68 2.07 -12.70 5.67
N PHE A 69 1.54 -11.70 4.95
CA PHE A 69 2.07 -10.34 5.00
C PHE A 69 1.77 -9.66 6.35
N LEU A 70 0.53 -9.78 6.85
CA LEU A 70 0.15 -9.27 8.18
C LEU A 70 1.01 -9.87 9.28
N GLN A 71 1.27 -11.18 9.25
CA GLN A 71 2.16 -11.83 10.21
C GLN A 71 3.58 -11.28 10.16
N ARG A 72 4.10 -10.92 8.97
CA ARG A 72 5.41 -10.25 8.85
C ARG A 72 5.39 -8.86 9.48
N ILE A 73 4.31 -8.08 9.29
CA ILE A 73 4.15 -6.77 9.96
C ILE A 73 4.20 -6.96 11.48
N LEU A 74 3.44 -7.91 12.00
CA LEU A 74 3.39 -8.20 13.43
C LEU A 74 4.77 -8.60 13.95
N ASN A 75 5.43 -9.59 13.34
CA ASN A 75 6.75 -10.05 13.77
C ASN A 75 7.79 -8.92 13.71
N CYS A 76 7.84 -8.15 12.62
CA CYS A 76 8.80 -7.04 12.48
C CYS A 76 8.61 -5.92 13.51
N ASN A 77 7.41 -5.76 14.06
CA ASN A 77 7.11 -4.69 15.01
C ASN A 77 6.95 -5.17 16.47
N LEU A 78 6.89 -6.49 16.69
CA LEU A 78 6.83 -7.10 18.02
C LEU A 78 8.19 -7.66 18.48
N ASP A 79 9.08 -8.03 17.55
CA ASP A 79 10.46 -8.42 17.86
C ASP A 79 11.29 -7.18 18.27
N THR A 80 11.04 -6.65 19.46
CA THR A 80 11.82 -5.57 20.09
C THR A 80 13.12 -6.10 20.73
N GLY A 81 13.79 -7.05 20.08
CA GLY A 81 15.12 -7.50 20.53
C GLY A 81 16.09 -6.33 20.46
N GLU A 82 16.46 -5.78 21.63
CA GLU A 82 17.52 -4.79 21.90
C GLU A 82 18.11 -4.04 20.68
N LEU A 83 17.28 -3.32 19.91
CA LEU A 83 17.78 -2.44 18.87
C LEU A 83 18.10 -1.09 19.50
N THR A 84 19.37 -0.97 19.89
CA THR A 84 19.99 0.24 20.43
C THR A 84 19.65 1.44 19.55
N VAL A 85 18.89 2.38 20.12
CA VAL A 85 18.58 3.68 19.51
C VAL A 85 19.88 4.45 19.31
N ARG A 86 20.44 4.42 18.10
CA ARG A 86 21.41 5.43 17.66
C ARG A 86 20.69 6.48 16.85
N THR A 87 20.31 7.57 17.52
CA THR A 87 19.87 8.82 16.89
C THR A 87 21.00 9.38 16.01
N SER A 88 20.86 9.24 14.69
CA SER A 88 21.62 10.00 13.69
C SER A 88 20.75 11.17 13.25
N ALA A 89 21.22 12.40 13.51
CA ALA A 89 20.49 13.65 13.30
C ALA A 89 20.39 14.11 11.83
N GLU A 90 20.85 13.33 10.85
CA GLU A 90 21.10 13.85 9.49
C GLU A 90 20.35 13.16 8.34
N ALA A 91 19.37 12.30 8.62
CA ALA A 91 18.40 11.89 7.61
C ALA A 91 17.09 11.51 8.28
N GLY A 92 16.00 12.21 7.95
CA GLY A 92 14.65 12.01 8.49
C GLY A 92 13.99 10.67 8.11
N CYS A 93 14.65 9.55 8.33
CA CYS A 93 14.03 8.21 8.30
C CYS A 93 14.32 7.50 9.62
N ARG A 94 13.36 7.56 10.55
CA ARG A 94 13.24 6.60 11.65
C ARG A 94 12.40 5.44 11.16
N MET A 95 13.00 4.28 10.92
CA MET A 95 12.31 2.98 11.01
C MET A 95 13.34 1.91 11.33
N VAL A 96 13.22 1.28 12.50
CA VAL A 96 13.41 -0.17 12.75
C VAL A 96 12.69 -0.45 14.09
N GLY A 97 11.69 -1.34 14.10
CA GLY A 97 10.93 -1.79 15.28
C GLY A 97 10.20 -0.68 16.04
N GLY A 98 8.95 -0.37 15.70
CA GLY A 98 8.22 0.67 16.45
C GLY A 98 7.08 1.37 15.74
N ASP A 99 6.57 0.85 14.61
CA ASP A 99 5.41 1.47 13.97
C ASP A 99 4.23 1.48 14.94
N PHE A 100 4.04 0.41 15.73
CA PHE A 100 2.99 0.36 16.74
C PHE A 100 3.21 1.33 17.91
N ILE A 101 4.46 1.69 18.21
CA ILE A 101 4.76 2.70 19.23
C ILE A 101 4.44 4.09 18.67
N ALA A 102 5.00 4.44 17.51
CA ALA A 102 4.82 5.74 16.90
C ALA A 102 3.35 6.04 16.54
N LEU A 103 2.65 5.04 15.98
CA LEU A 103 1.22 5.16 15.67
C LEU A 103 0.37 5.08 16.94
N GLY A 104 0.79 4.34 17.96
CA GLY A 104 0.15 4.31 19.28
C GLY A 104 0.16 5.69 19.95
N ASP A 105 1.32 6.34 19.95
CA ASP A 105 1.50 7.71 20.43
C ASP A 105 0.58 8.69 19.67
N LEU A 106 0.52 8.56 18.33
CA LEU A 106 -0.35 9.41 17.49
C LEU A 106 -1.84 9.20 17.79
N ALA A 107 -2.25 7.97 18.08
CA ALA A 107 -3.62 7.63 18.46
C ALA A 107 -3.93 7.84 19.95
N ALA A 108 -2.94 8.19 20.77
CA ALA A 108 -3.02 8.20 22.23
C ALA A 108 -3.51 6.86 22.82
N VAL A 109 -3.04 5.73 22.26
CA VAL A 109 -3.33 4.37 22.73
C VAL A 109 -2.04 3.59 22.98
N SER A 110 -2.13 2.51 23.75
CA SER A 110 -0.97 1.65 23.96
C SER A 110 -0.57 0.92 22.68
N PRO A 111 0.72 0.56 22.50
CA PRO A 111 1.15 -0.25 21.37
C PRO A 111 0.39 -1.59 21.28
N ALA A 112 0.07 -2.19 22.43
CA ALA A 112 -0.73 -3.42 22.49
C ALA A 112 -2.15 -3.22 21.94
N ALA A 113 -2.82 -2.11 22.28
CA ALA A 113 -4.13 -1.80 21.72
C ALA A 113 -4.08 -1.61 20.20
N LEU A 114 -2.99 -1.04 19.68
CA LEU A 114 -2.82 -0.88 18.25
C LEU A 114 -2.50 -2.21 17.54
N VAL A 115 -1.77 -3.12 18.19
CA VAL A 115 -1.58 -4.50 17.71
C VAL A 115 -2.92 -5.22 17.62
N ASP A 116 -3.72 -5.16 18.69
CA ASP A 116 -5.06 -5.76 18.73
C ASP A 116 -5.97 -5.16 17.64
N TRP A 117 -5.95 -3.85 17.45
CA TRP A 117 -6.65 -3.19 16.35
C TRP A 117 -6.16 -3.69 14.99
N THR A 118 -4.84 -3.79 14.79
CA THR A 118 -4.23 -4.25 13.53
C THR A 118 -4.64 -5.68 13.19
N ILE A 119 -4.79 -6.55 14.19
CA ILE A 119 -5.23 -7.94 14.03
C ILE A 119 -6.74 -8.02 13.70
N THR A 120 -7.54 -7.14 14.30
CA THR A 120 -9.01 -7.24 14.25
C THR A 120 -9.67 -6.39 13.17
N THR A 121 -9.01 -5.34 12.68
CA THR A 121 -9.54 -4.42 11.68
C THR A 121 -9.71 -5.04 10.29
N ALA A 122 -10.59 -4.42 9.48
CA ALA A 122 -10.81 -4.82 8.10
C ALA A 122 -9.73 -4.26 7.18
N TRP A 123 -8.78 -5.10 6.78
CA TRP A 123 -7.81 -4.79 5.73
C TRP A 123 -8.40 -5.06 4.35
N ILE A 124 -8.50 -4.02 3.52
CA ILE A 124 -9.10 -4.10 2.19
C ILE A 124 -8.11 -3.71 1.09
N GLU A 125 -8.25 -4.36 -0.06
CA GLU A 125 -7.44 -4.10 -1.25
C GLU A 125 -8.09 -3.02 -2.10
N VAL A 126 -7.46 -1.85 -2.16
CA VAL A 126 -7.99 -0.71 -2.90
C VAL A 126 -7.11 -0.40 -4.11
N PRO A 127 -7.69 0.15 -5.20
CA PRO A 127 -6.90 0.56 -6.36
C PRO A 127 -5.82 1.56 -5.94
N ALA A 128 -4.57 1.23 -6.26
CA ALA A 128 -3.47 2.12 -5.96
C ALA A 128 -3.41 3.25 -7.02
N PRO A 129 -3.13 4.51 -6.64
CA PRO A 129 -2.89 5.56 -7.62
C PRO A 129 -1.72 5.18 -8.52
N SER A 130 -1.71 5.59 -9.78
CA SER A 130 -0.56 5.33 -10.65
C SER A 130 0.65 6.08 -10.11
N ALA A 131 1.73 5.36 -9.77
CA ALA A 131 2.97 6.00 -9.33
C ALA A 131 4.08 5.77 -10.37
N PRO A 132 4.76 6.84 -10.79
CA PRO A 132 5.99 6.69 -11.55
C PRO A 132 7.13 6.25 -10.64
N TYR A 133 7.88 5.26 -11.12
CA TYR A 133 9.14 4.85 -10.53
C TYR A 133 10.25 5.08 -11.55
N PHE A 134 11.39 5.52 -11.07
CA PHE A 134 12.58 5.76 -11.84
C PHE A 134 13.68 4.80 -11.38
N LEU A 135 14.44 4.26 -12.32
CA LEU A 135 15.58 3.43 -11.94
C LEU A 135 16.58 4.29 -11.17
N ARG A 136 16.92 3.91 -9.95
CA ARG A 136 17.83 4.65 -9.06
C ARG A 136 19.30 4.39 -9.39
N ARG A 137 19.63 3.13 -9.72
CA ARG A 137 20.99 2.69 -10.02
C ARG A 137 20.97 1.70 -11.18
N PHE A 138 21.91 1.85 -12.10
CA PHE A 138 22.10 0.95 -13.24
C PHE A 138 23.55 0.46 -13.25
N GLU A 139 23.73 -0.85 -13.33
CA GLU A 139 25.06 -1.51 -13.32
C GLU A 139 25.23 -2.39 -14.56
N GLY A 140 24.75 -1.91 -15.72
CA GLY A 140 24.82 -2.63 -17.00
C GLY A 140 23.63 -3.55 -17.29
N SER A 141 22.82 -3.92 -16.28
CA SER A 141 21.57 -4.65 -16.48
C SER A 141 20.51 -4.32 -15.41
N ILE A 142 19.24 -4.63 -15.71
CA ILE A 142 18.13 -4.51 -14.75
C ILE A 142 17.76 -5.91 -14.28
N GLY A 143 18.30 -6.30 -13.13
CA GLY A 143 17.95 -7.56 -12.48
C GLY A 143 16.65 -7.49 -11.66
N PRO A 144 16.21 -8.64 -11.09
CA PRO A 144 15.07 -8.72 -10.18
C PRO A 144 15.16 -7.79 -8.97
N PHE A 145 16.38 -7.39 -8.61
CA PHE A 145 16.70 -6.57 -7.44
C PHE A 145 17.05 -5.12 -7.80
N ALA A 146 16.77 -4.67 -9.03
CA ALA A 146 17.03 -3.30 -9.43
C ALA A 146 16.38 -2.30 -8.47
N GLU A 147 17.14 -1.28 -8.07
CA GLU A 147 16.65 -0.24 -7.17
C GLU A 147 15.82 0.79 -7.93
N TRP A 148 14.58 1.00 -7.49
CA TRP A 148 13.68 2.01 -8.04
C TRP A 148 13.43 3.12 -7.01
N THR A 149 13.34 4.36 -7.47
CA THR A 149 13.05 5.56 -6.68
C THR A 149 11.85 6.30 -7.25
N ARG A 150 11.06 6.97 -6.42
CA ARG A 150 10.03 7.90 -6.90
C ARG A 150 10.57 9.31 -7.09
N ASP A 151 11.67 9.64 -6.43
CA ASP A 151 12.37 10.91 -6.60
C ASP A 151 13.19 10.88 -7.88
N VAL A 152 12.76 11.66 -8.87
CA VAL A 152 13.46 11.85 -10.15
C VAL A 152 14.87 12.41 -9.98
N VAL A 153 15.12 13.20 -8.93
CA VAL A 153 16.44 13.78 -8.65
C VAL A 153 17.44 12.68 -8.28
N ARG A 154 16.96 11.61 -7.64
CA ARG A 154 17.75 10.43 -7.26
C ARG A 154 17.80 9.36 -8.34
N ALA A 155 17.14 9.57 -9.47
CA ALA A 155 17.16 8.61 -10.58
C ALA A 155 18.53 8.56 -11.27
N HIS A 156 18.90 7.38 -11.73
CA HIS A 156 20.03 7.20 -12.63
C HIS A 156 19.75 7.96 -13.93
N ARG A 157 20.71 8.78 -14.35
CA ARG A 157 20.60 9.60 -15.55
C ARG A 157 21.38 8.94 -16.69
N PHE A 158 20.71 8.82 -17.81
CA PHE A 158 21.27 8.36 -19.07
C PHE A 158 21.45 9.54 -20.00
N SER A 159 22.59 9.60 -20.68
CA SER A 159 22.82 10.56 -21.76
C SER A 159 21.97 10.21 -22.98
N THR A 160 21.76 11.20 -23.85
CA THR A 160 21.06 11.00 -25.14
C THR A 160 21.75 9.95 -26.00
N SER A 161 23.09 9.94 -26.04
CA SER A 161 23.86 8.97 -26.81
C SER A 161 23.70 7.55 -26.28
N GLU A 162 23.69 7.36 -24.96
CA GLU A 162 23.45 6.02 -24.37
C GLU A 162 22.07 5.51 -24.75
N VAL A 163 21.01 6.31 -24.57
CA VAL A 163 19.63 5.90 -24.86
C VAL A 163 19.41 5.53 -26.33
N LEU A 164 20.07 6.22 -27.25
CA LEU A 164 19.91 6.01 -28.69
C LEU A 164 20.82 4.93 -29.27
N LEU A 165 22.04 4.78 -28.74
CA LEU A 165 23.09 3.97 -29.37
C LEU A 165 23.49 2.73 -28.59
N SER A 166 23.24 2.67 -27.27
CA SER A 166 23.66 1.53 -26.45
C SER A 166 22.69 0.35 -26.57
N ARG A 167 23.19 -0.78 -27.06
CA ARG A 167 22.46 -2.06 -27.09
C ARG A 167 22.24 -2.64 -25.70
N GLU A 168 23.06 -2.28 -24.71
CA GLU A 168 22.92 -2.76 -23.33
C GLU A 168 21.58 -2.29 -22.72
N LEU A 169 21.09 -1.12 -23.15
CA LEU A 169 19.83 -0.56 -22.72
C LEU A 169 18.60 -1.16 -23.40
N ASP A 170 18.76 -2.01 -24.42
CA ASP A 170 17.61 -2.67 -25.06
C ASP A 170 16.86 -3.57 -24.07
N SER A 171 17.60 -4.25 -23.19
CA SER A 171 17.01 -5.03 -22.09
C SER A 171 16.24 -4.16 -21.10
N ALA A 172 16.73 -2.95 -20.82
CA ALA A 172 16.11 -2.01 -19.88
C ALA A 172 14.74 -1.49 -20.39
N ARG A 173 14.55 -1.42 -21.70
CA ARG A 173 13.27 -1.00 -22.32
C ARG A 173 12.11 -1.95 -22.04
N ALA A 174 12.38 -3.21 -21.68
CA ALA A 174 11.35 -4.13 -21.22
C ALA A 174 10.75 -3.72 -19.86
N TYR A 175 11.49 -2.96 -19.05
CA TYR A 175 11.11 -2.59 -17.68
C TYR A 175 10.52 -1.17 -17.59
N GLY A 176 10.66 -0.34 -18.62
CA GLY A 176 10.19 1.03 -18.59
C GLY A 176 10.46 1.79 -19.88
N ARG A 177 10.24 3.10 -19.84
CA ARG A 177 10.48 4.02 -20.97
C ARG A 177 11.49 5.07 -20.56
N PHE A 178 12.47 5.32 -21.41
CA PHE A 178 13.36 6.46 -21.23
C PHE A 178 12.58 7.74 -21.52
N VAL A 179 12.56 8.65 -20.54
CA VAL A 179 11.89 9.94 -20.65
C VAL A 179 12.86 11.06 -20.32
N PRO A 180 12.81 12.21 -21.02
CA PRO A 180 13.61 13.37 -20.63
C PRO A 180 13.35 13.74 -19.17
N THR A 181 14.39 14.08 -18.42
CA THR A 181 14.28 14.44 -16.99
C THR A 181 13.29 15.60 -16.78
N SER A 182 13.29 16.58 -17.69
CA SER A 182 12.34 17.70 -17.72
C SER A 182 10.86 17.29 -17.89
N ARG A 183 10.60 16.11 -18.48
CA ARG A 183 9.26 15.54 -18.67
C ARG A 183 8.96 14.38 -17.72
N ALA A 184 9.93 13.95 -16.94
CA ALA A 184 9.82 12.78 -16.08
C ALA A 184 8.81 13.03 -14.95
N ALA A 185 8.77 14.26 -14.42
CA ALA A 185 7.83 14.71 -13.40
C ALA A 185 6.40 14.90 -13.91
N ILE A 186 6.18 14.97 -15.24
CA ILE A 186 4.84 15.11 -15.80
C ILE A 186 4.08 13.81 -15.55
N GLU A 187 2.95 13.92 -14.84
CA GLU A 187 2.04 12.81 -14.55
C GLU A 187 1.70 12.08 -15.84
N SER A 188 1.92 10.76 -15.84
CA SER A 188 1.46 9.95 -16.95
C SER A 188 -0.03 9.70 -16.77
N PRO A 189 -0.82 9.71 -17.85
CA PRO A 189 -2.26 9.51 -17.75
C PRO A 189 -2.53 8.20 -17.01
N THR A 190 -3.32 8.30 -15.95
CA THR A 190 -3.76 7.17 -15.14
C THR A 190 -4.45 6.17 -16.07
N ARG A 191 -3.77 5.07 -16.37
CA ARG A 191 -4.41 3.96 -17.08
C ARG A 191 -5.49 3.44 -16.14
N LYS A 192 -6.77 3.61 -16.52
CA LYS A 192 -7.91 3.11 -15.77
C LYS A 192 -7.63 1.66 -15.41
N VAL A 193 -7.53 1.37 -14.11
CA VAL A 193 -7.45 0.00 -13.60
C VAL A 193 -8.65 -0.74 -14.21
N GLY A 194 -8.38 -1.84 -14.91
CA GLY A 194 -9.45 -2.63 -15.54
C GLY A 194 -10.55 -2.94 -14.53
N PRO A 195 -11.81 -3.04 -14.98
CA PRO A 195 -12.94 -3.24 -14.09
C PRO A 195 -12.64 -4.40 -13.14
N ILE A 196 -12.80 -4.15 -11.84
CA ILE A 196 -12.81 -5.19 -10.82
C ILE A 196 -13.83 -6.23 -11.32
N ARG A 197 -13.50 -7.53 -11.28
CA ARG A 197 -14.52 -8.58 -11.49
C ARG A 197 -15.74 -8.18 -10.68
N TRP A 198 -16.93 -8.22 -11.28
CA TRP A 198 -18.16 -7.84 -10.58
C TRP A 198 -18.40 -8.84 -9.44
N VAL A 199 -17.82 -8.56 -8.27
CA VAL A 199 -17.99 -9.31 -7.04
C VAL A 199 -19.05 -8.57 -6.25
N ASN A 200 -20.13 -9.26 -5.91
CA ASN A 200 -21.14 -8.72 -5.00
C ASN A 200 -20.60 -8.84 -3.56
N HIS A 201 -19.77 -7.87 -3.16
CA HIS A 201 -19.10 -7.92 -1.87
C HIS A 201 -20.05 -7.96 -0.66
N ALA A 202 -21.26 -7.40 -0.77
CA ALA A 202 -22.26 -7.52 0.30
C ALA A 202 -22.73 -8.97 0.48
N LEU A 203 -22.93 -9.70 -0.62
CA LEU A 203 -23.30 -11.12 -0.59
C LEU A 203 -22.13 -12.00 -0.12
N GLU A 204 -20.91 -11.74 -0.60
CA GLU A 204 -19.72 -12.48 -0.14
C GLU A 204 -19.47 -12.27 1.36
N ALA A 205 -19.71 -11.06 1.87
CA ALA A 205 -19.62 -10.77 3.30
C ALA A 205 -20.63 -11.61 4.10
N ASP A 206 -21.89 -11.69 3.66
CA ASP A 206 -22.93 -12.48 4.32
C ASP A 206 -22.63 -13.98 4.31
N ALA A 207 -22.17 -14.51 3.16
CA ALA A 207 -21.79 -15.91 3.03
C ALA A 207 -20.62 -16.28 3.96
N ALA A 208 -19.55 -15.48 3.96
CA ALA A 208 -18.39 -15.70 4.82
C ALA A 208 -18.74 -15.52 6.31
N TRP A 209 -19.59 -14.55 6.65
CA TRP A 209 -20.04 -14.32 8.02
C TRP A 209 -20.90 -15.47 8.54
N SER A 210 -21.80 -15.99 7.69
CA SER A 210 -22.62 -17.16 8.00
C SER A 210 -21.75 -18.38 8.26
N LEU A 211 -20.73 -18.62 7.44
CA LEU A 211 -19.76 -19.70 7.65
C LEU A 211 -19.03 -19.56 8.99
N TRP A 212 -18.56 -18.35 9.32
CA TRP A 212 -17.92 -18.09 10.61
C TRP A 212 -18.88 -18.36 11.78
N ARG A 213 -20.13 -17.89 11.73
CA ARG A 213 -21.12 -18.15 12.79
C ARG A 213 -21.44 -19.64 12.93
N LEU A 214 -21.49 -20.38 11.83
CA LEU A 214 -21.63 -21.83 11.86
C LEU A 214 -20.42 -22.49 12.54
N SER A 215 -19.20 -22.04 12.26
CA SER A 215 -18.00 -22.56 12.92
C SER A 215 -18.09 -22.47 14.45
N LEU A 216 -18.50 -21.31 14.97
CA LEU A 216 -18.70 -21.09 16.40
C LEU A 216 -19.74 -22.05 16.98
N ARG A 217 -20.84 -22.27 16.26
CA ARG A 217 -21.90 -23.20 16.67
C ARG A 217 -21.43 -24.65 16.75
N PHE A 218 -20.51 -25.05 15.87
CA PHE A 218 -19.95 -26.40 15.82
C PHE A 218 -18.65 -26.56 16.63
N GLY A 219 -18.25 -25.54 17.39
CA GLY A 219 -17.14 -25.63 18.33
C GLY A 219 -15.74 -25.49 17.70
N PHE A 220 -15.63 -24.94 16.49
CA PHE A 220 -14.33 -24.57 15.90
C PHE A 220 -14.29 -23.09 15.52
N VAL A 221 -13.10 -22.50 15.46
CA VAL A 221 -12.94 -21.06 15.16
C VAL A 221 -12.41 -20.89 13.75
N ASP A 222 -13.29 -20.56 12.80
CA ASP A 222 -12.87 -20.19 11.44
C ASP A 222 -12.51 -18.70 11.36
N ALA A 223 -11.33 -18.37 11.88
CA ALA A 223 -10.83 -17.00 11.86
C ALA A 223 -10.65 -16.44 10.44
N LYS A 224 -10.43 -17.33 9.45
CA LYS A 224 -10.30 -16.97 8.04
C LYS A 224 -11.63 -16.50 7.48
N ALA A 225 -12.72 -17.24 7.72
CA ALA A 225 -14.06 -16.84 7.30
C ALA A 225 -14.47 -15.49 7.90
N ARG A 226 -14.17 -15.25 9.19
CA ARG A 226 -14.41 -13.94 9.82
C ARG A 226 -13.66 -12.82 9.10
N ARG A 227 -12.36 -12.98 8.85
CA ARG A 227 -11.54 -11.95 8.16
C ARG A 227 -12.02 -11.71 6.73
N GLN A 228 -12.41 -12.75 6.00
CA GLN A 228 -12.99 -12.63 4.67
C GLN A 228 -14.30 -11.83 4.70
N ALA A 229 -15.18 -12.10 5.67
CA ALA A 229 -16.42 -11.38 5.84
C ALA A 229 -16.19 -9.87 6.08
N LEU A 230 -15.28 -9.53 7.00
CA LEU A 230 -14.92 -8.14 7.29
C LEU A 230 -14.29 -7.44 6.07
N ARG A 231 -13.37 -8.12 5.37
CA ARG A 231 -12.76 -7.60 4.13
C ARG A 231 -13.82 -7.30 3.08
N HIS A 232 -14.76 -8.22 2.86
CA HIS A 232 -15.84 -8.02 1.89
C HIS A 232 -16.80 -6.92 2.31
N ALA A 233 -17.15 -6.82 3.59
CA ALA A 233 -17.97 -5.73 4.10
C ALA A 233 -17.28 -4.36 3.89
N GLY A 234 -15.98 -4.26 4.17
CA GLY A 234 -15.21 -3.05 3.88
C GLY A 234 -15.13 -2.72 2.39
N MET A 235 -14.92 -3.71 1.52
CA MET A 235 -14.96 -3.49 0.07
C MET A 235 -16.34 -3.06 -0.43
N ALA A 236 -17.43 -3.57 0.16
CA ALA A 236 -18.77 -3.10 -0.13
C ALA A 236 -18.96 -1.63 0.26
N GLY A 237 -18.41 -1.21 1.42
CA GLY A 237 -18.41 0.19 1.85
C GLY A 237 -17.61 1.12 0.92
N TRP A 238 -16.45 0.67 0.46
CA TRP A 238 -15.66 1.38 -0.54
C TRP A 238 -16.43 1.54 -1.86
N GLN A 239 -17.03 0.47 -2.38
CA GLN A 239 -17.81 0.49 -3.62
C GLN A 239 -19.05 1.38 -3.50
N PHE A 240 -19.73 1.32 -2.34
CA PHE A 240 -20.85 2.17 -2.03
C PHE A 240 -20.47 3.65 -2.15
N ALA A 241 -19.38 4.06 -1.48
CA ALA A 241 -18.85 5.41 -1.57
C ALA A 241 -18.47 5.80 -3.01
N ALA A 242 -17.78 4.92 -3.72
CA ALA A 242 -17.31 5.16 -5.09
C ALA A 242 -18.45 5.32 -6.11
N SER A 243 -19.58 4.65 -5.88
CA SER A 243 -20.76 4.76 -6.75
C SER A 243 -21.53 6.07 -6.57
N MET A 244 -21.24 6.84 -5.51
CA MET A 244 -22.02 8.01 -5.08
C MET A 244 -23.53 7.71 -4.96
N SER A 245 -23.89 6.44 -4.79
CA SER A 245 -25.27 5.99 -4.72
C SER A 245 -25.86 6.34 -3.36
N ALA A 246 -27.04 6.95 -3.35
CA ALA A 246 -27.86 7.14 -2.15
C ALA A 246 -28.60 5.86 -1.72
N GLY A 247 -28.21 4.69 -2.25
CA GLY A 247 -28.83 3.41 -1.96
C GLY A 247 -28.74 3.02 -0.48
N ALA A 248 -29.57 2.07 -0.07
CA ALA A 248 -29.48 1.50 1.26
C ALA A 248 -28.29 0.52 1.37
N ILE A 249 -27.66 0.48 2.55
CA ILE A 249 -26.72 -0.58 2.92
C ILE A 249 -27.47 -1.92 2.87
N SER A 250 -26.83 -3.00 2.41
CA SER A 250 -27.41 -4.33 2.45
C SER A 250 -27.86 -4.68 3.87
N GLY A 251 -29.10 -5.17 4.02
CA GLY A 251 -29.66 -5.54 5.32
C GLY A 251 -28.80 -6.55 6.10
N HIS A 252 -28.09 -7.43 5.38
CA HIS A 252 -27.15 -8.39 5.97
C HIS A 252 -25.95 -7.71 6.62
N VAL A 253 -25.36 -6.72 5.96
CA VAL A 253 -24.25 -5.93 6.52
C VAL A 253 -24.74 -5.07 7.68
N ALA A 254 -25.93 -4.48 7.55
CA ALA A 254 -26.51 -3.61 8.57
C ALA A 254 -26.92 -4.37 9.86
N ALA A 255 -27.25 -5.66 9.76
CA ALA A 255 -27.72 -6.48 10.88
C ALA A 255 -26.62 -6.87 11.87
N PHE A 256 -25.35 -6.81 11.48
CA PHE A 256 -24.22 -7.26 12.32
C PHE A 256 -23.26 -6.10 12.59
N PRO A 257 -23.01 -5.72 13.87
CA PRO A 257 -22.16 -4.59 14.23
C PRO A 257 -20.76 -4.63 13.60
N ASP A 258 -20.06 -5.76 13.67
CA ASP A 258 -18.71 -5.92 13.10
C ASP A 258 -18.69 -5.70 11.58
N LEU A 259 -19.69 -6.22 10.85
CA LEU A 259 -19.78 -6.03 9.40
C LEU A 259 -20.10 -4.57 9.06
N ARG A 260 -20.97 -3.93 9.85
CA ARG A 260 -21.30 -2.51 9.70
C ARG A 260 -20.06 -1.63 9.95
N GLU A 261 -19.28 -1.92 10.98
CA GLU A 261 -18.04 -1.20 11.27
C GLU A 261 -17.01 -1.37 10.15
N ALA A 262 -16.83 -2.59 9.64
CA ALA A 262 -15.97 -2.85 8.49
C ALA A 262 -16.44 -2.10 7.24
N PHE A 263 -17.75 -2.07 6.97
CA PHE A 263 -18.35 -1.29 5.89
C PHE A 263 -18.05 0.21 6.04
N GLU A 264 -18.25 0.77 7.22
CA GLU A 264 -17.95 2.17 7.50
C GLU A 264 -16.46 2.49 7.38
N THR A 265 -15.59 1.57 7.79
CA THR A 265 -14.14 1.65 7.59
C THR A 265 -13.80 1.79 6.10
N GLY A 266 -14.37 0.94 5.25
CA GLY A 266 -14.15 1.02 3.80
C GLY A 266 -14.69 2.29 3.17
N ARG A 267 -15.86 2.76 3.64
CA ARG A 267 -16.47 4.03 3.20
C ARG A 267 -15.60 5.23 3.56
N ALA A 268 -15.12 5.31 4.81
CA ALA A 268 -14.23 6.37 5.28
C ALA A 268 -12.88 6.35 4.56
N LEU A 269 -12.35 5.15 4.29
CA LEU A 269 -11.10 4.97 3.56
C LEU A 269 -11.20 5.53 2.13
N TYR A 270 -12.32 5.31 1.42
CA TYR A 270 -12.53 5.87 0.09
C TYR A 270 -12.39 7.40 0.08
N PHE A 271 -13.15 8.09 0.94
CA PHE A 271 -13.10 9.56 0.99
C PHE A 271 -11.73 10.08 1.39
N SER A 272 -11.06 9.39 2.32
CA SER A 272 -9.71 9.75 2.76
C SER A 272 -8.69 9.60 1.65
N VAL A 273 -8.73 8.50 0.90
CA VAL A 273 -7.87 8.30 -0.27
C VAL A 273 -8.16 9.35 -1.34
N GLN A 274 -9.42 9.63 -1.67
CA GLN A 274 -9.76 10.69 -2.64
C GLN A 274 -9.20 12.05 -2.20
N LYS A 275 -9.27 12.39 -0.92
CA LYS A 275 -8.70 13.63 -0.37
C LYS A 275 -7.18 13.64 -0.48
N LEU A 276 -6.50 12.54 -0.16
CA LEU A 276 -5.03 12.43 -0.31
C LEU A 276 -4.62 12.60 -1.77
N LEU A 277 -5.36 12.01 -2.71
CA LEU A 277 -5.08 12.14 -4.13
C LEU A 277 -5.32 13.55 -4.65
N ALA A 278 -6.39 14.23 -4.20
CA ALA A 278 -6.65 15.61 -4.57
C ALA A 278 -5.57 16.57 -4.04
N ASN A 279 -5.05 16.32 -2.84
CA ASN A 279 -4.04 17.18 -2.21
C ASN A 279 -2.62 16.93 -2.75
N GLY A 280 -2.32 15.74 -3.28
CA GLY A 280 -1.02 15.42 -3.89
C GLY A 280 -0.84 15.96 -5.31
N GLN A 281 -1.88 16.57 -5.89
CA GLN A 281 -1.89 17.13 -7.26
C GLN A 281 -1.60 18.64 -7.30
N GLY A 282 -1.27 19.28 -6.17
CA GLY A 282 -0.89 20.69 -6.06
C GLY A 282 0.58 20.87 -5.72
#